data_AF-A0A2M6Y2X0-F1
#
_entry.id   AF-A0A2M6Y2X0-F1
#
_cell.length_a   1.000
_cell.length_b   1.000
_cell.length_c   1.000
_cell.angle_alpha   90.00
_cell.angle_beta   90.00
_cell.angle_gamma   90.00
#
_symmetry.space_group_name_H-M   'P 1'
#
loop_
_entity.id
_entity.type
_entity.pdbx_description
1 polymer ?
#
loop_
_entity_poly.entity_id
_entity_poly.type
_entity_poly.pdbx_seq_one_letter_code
_entity_poly.pdbx_strand_id
1 'polypeptide(L)'
;MKSKRDYHIGKFANMGWIPNEAKKALDQAKASAYQLKITLMGLKPPIWRRVLVPGDISLSNLHYTIQFVMGWQDSHLHIFHVGKEHFGTKSQDLDKVQDERKVILQDIAPEAGAEFIYEYDMGDSWTH
;
A
#
# COMPACT_ATOMS: atom_id res chain seq x y z
N MET A 1 7.89 13.37 45.47
CA MET A 1 6.49 13.70 45.14
C MET A 1 6.42 15.20 44.83
N LYS A 2 5.82 15.59 43.70
CA LYS A 2 5.92 16.90 42.96
C LYS A 2 7.26 17.03 42.22
N SER A 3 7.34 17.41 40.94
CA SER A 3 6.51 18.37 40.20
C SER A 3 6.32 17.96 38.73
N LYS A 4 5.09 18.09 38.24
CA LYS A 4 4.71 17.93 36.83
C LYS A 4 5.28 19.11 36.04
N ARG A 5 5.93 18.83 34.90
CA ARG A 5 6.28 19.85 33.91
C ARG A 5 5.07 20.04 33.00
N ASP A 6 4.41 21.17 33.15
CA ASP A 6 3.34 21.63 32.28
C ASP A 6 3.94 22.03 30.92
N TYR A 7 3.66 21.24 29.88
CA TYR A 7 3.94 21.65 28.50
C TYR A 7 2.89 22.68 28.06
N HIS A 8 3.27 23.95 28.12
CA HIS A 8 2.57 25.02 27.41
C HIS A 8 2.90 24.90 25.93
N ILE A 9 2.02 24.26 25.16
CA ILE A 9 2.01 24.35 23.69
C ILE A 9 1.47 25.72 23.27
N GLY A 10 2.30 26.75 23.46
CA GLY A 10 2.07 28.09 22.94
C GLY A 10 2.24 28.13 21.43
N LYS A 11 1.30 28.81 20.77
CA LYS A 11 1.27 29.23 19.37
C LYS A 11 2.65 29.49 18.75
N PHE A 12 3.05 28.64 17.80
CA PHE A 12 4.07 28.98 16.81
C PHE A 12 3.58 28.62 15.40
N ALA A 13 2.52 29.31 14.97
CA ALA A 13 2.18 29.42 13.56
C ALA A 13 2.75 30.75 13.04
N ASN A 14 4.04 30.76 12.68
CA ASN A 14 4.72 31.67 11.74
C ASN A 14 6.22 31.73 12.05
N MET A 15 6.99 30.79 11.51
CA MET A 15 8.40 30.92 11.11
C MET A 15 8.87 29.56 10.63
N GLY A 16 9.42 29.49 9.41
CA GLY A 16 9.72 28.26 8.67
C GLY A 16 10.90 27.45 9.22
N TRP A 17 10.83 27.05 10.48
CA TRP A 17 11.72 26.05 11.06
C TRP A 17 10.98 24.71 11.11
N ILE A 18 11.28 23.84 10.16
CA ILE A 18 10.88 22.43 10.19
C ILE A 18 12.07 21.66 10.76
N PRO A 19 11.92 20.94 11.90
CA PRO A 19 12.96 20.07 12.43
C PRO A 19 13.49 19.12 11.35
N ASN A 20 14.78 18.77 11.35
CA ASN A 20 15.35 17.88 10.33
C ASN A 20 14.63 16.53 10.27
N GLU A 21 14.12 16.04 11.39
CA GLU A 21 13.28 14.84 11.49
C GLU A 21 11.94 15.03 10.77
N ALA A 22 11.30 16.19 10.95
CA ALA A 22 10.05 16.52 10.28
C ALA A 22 10.26 16.82 8.79
N LYS A 23 11.41 17.36 8.40
CA LYS A 23 11.80 17.58 7.00
C LYS A 23 12.12 16.26 6.31
N LYS A 24 12.83 15.35 6.98
CA LYS A 24 13.06 13.98 6.51
C LYS A 24 11.75 13.21 6.39
N ALA A 25 10.86 13.33 7.37
CA ALA A 25 9.52 12.76 7.30
C ALA A 25 8.69 13.39 6.18
N LEU A 26 8.84 14.69 5.90
CA LEU A 26 8.16 15.38 4.79
C LEU A 26 8.73 15.00 3.42
N ASP A 27 10.04 14.77 3.32
CA ASP A 27 10.70 14.29 2.10
C ASP A 27 10.41 12.80 1.86
N GLN A 28 10.25 12.00 2.93
CA GLN A 28 9.72 10.62 2.88
C GLN A 28 8.22 10.60 2.58
N ALA A 29 7.45 11.54 3.13
CA ALA A 29 6.02 11.72 2.89
C ALA A 29 5.73 12.48 1.59
N LYS A 30 6.76 12.90 0.86
CA LYS A 30 6.63 13.37 -0.51
C LYS A 30 6.36 12.12 -1.35
N ALA A 31 5.13 11.64 -1.30
CA ALA A 31 4.69 10.39 -1.91
C ALA A 31 5.26 10.29 -3.32
N SER A 32 6.24 9.41 -3.50
CA SER A 32 6.75 9.09 -4.82
C SER A 32 5.56 8.55 -5.61
N ALA A 33 5.25 9.13 -6.76
CA ALA A 33 4.18 8.62 -7.61
C ALA A 33 4.68 7.32 -8.26
N TYR A 34 3.94 6.24 -8.06
CA TYR A 34 4.20 4.95 -8.70
C TYR A 34 3.37 4.82 -9.97
N GLN A 35 4.03 4.47 -11.08
CA GLN A 35 3.35 4.02 -12.28
C GLN A 35 3.33 2.49 -12.29
N LEU A 36 2.16 1.91 -12.01
CA LEU A 36 1.98 0.46 -12.01
C LEU A 36 1.43 0.00 -13.35
N LYS A 37 1.97 -1.10 -13.88
CA LYS A 37 1.36 -1.88 -14.95
C LYS A 37 0.77 -3.14 -14.32
N ILE A 38 -0.55 -3.29 -14.38
CA ILE A 38 -1.29 -4.42 -13.82
C ILE A 38 -1.71 -5.31 -14.99
N THR A 39 -1.37 -6.60 -14.98
CA THR A 39 -1.62 -7.50 -16.12
C THR A 39 -2.32 -8.76 -15.64
N LEU A 40 -3.53 -9.03 -16.13
CA LEU A 40 -4.20 -10.31 -15.86
C LEU A 40 -3.46 -11.43 -16.60
N MET A 41 -2.95 -12.40 -15.86
CA MET A 41 -2.14 -13.50 -16.36
C MET A 41 -3.00 -14.59 -17.01
N GLY A 42 -2.40 -15.39 -17.89
CA GLY A 42 -3.05 -16.56 -18.49
C GLY A 42 -3.94 -16.30 -19.73
N LEU A 43 -4.13 -15.04 -20.12
CA LEU A 43 -4.99 -14.67 -21.26
C LEU A 43 -4.22 -14.23 -22.51
N LYS A 44 -4.82 -14.49 -23.68
CA LYS A 44 -4.37 -14.00 -24.99
C LYS A 44 -5.54 -13.44 -25.79
N PRO A 45 -5.51 -12.17 -26.23
CA PRO A 45 -4.48 -11.16 -25.94
C PRO A 45 -4.43 -10.75 -24.45
N PRO A 46 -3.32 -10.18 -23.96
CA PRO A 46 -3.20 -9.81 -22.54
C PRO A 46 -4.14 -8.65 -22.19
N ILE A 47 -4.83 -8.78 -21.06
CA ILE A 47 -5.64 -7.71 -20.47
C ILE A 47 -4.78 -6.99 -19.44
N TRP A 48 -4.58 -5.68 -19.59
CA TRP A 48 -3.74 -4.89 -18.68
C TRP A 48 -4.26 -3.46 -18.48
N ARG A 49 -3.80 -2.83 -17.40
CA ARG A 49 -4.06 -1.43 -17.04
C ARG A 49 -2.77 -0.75 -16.60
N ARG A 50 -2.71 0.58 -16.75
CA ARG A 50 -1.62 1.40 -16.21
C ARG A 50 -2.20 2.53 -15.39
N VAL A 51 -1.76 2.63 -14.13
CA VAL A 51 -2.30 3.57 -13.15
C VAL A 51 -1.18 4.33 -12.45
N LEU A 52 -1.48 5.56 -12.03
CA LEU A 52 -0.63 6.33 -11.13
C LEU A 52 -1.23 6.28 -9.74
N VAL A 53 -0.44 5.87 -8.75
CA VAL A 53 -0.84 5.82 -7.35
C VAL A 53 0.24 6.44 -6.46
N PRO A 54 -0.11 6.96 -5.28
CA PRO A 54 0.87 7.34 -4.27
C PRO A 54 1.69 6.13 -3.81
N GLY A 55 2.99 6.28 -3.54
CA GLY A 55 3.84 5.20 -3.02
C GLY A 55 3.50 4.80 -1.57
N ASP A 56 2.90 5.71 -0.82
CA ASP A 56 2.39 5.49 0.52
C ASP A 56 0.95 4.94 0.53
N ILE A 57 0.41 4.53 -0.64
CA ILE A 57 -0.87 3.82 -0.69
C ILE A 57 -0.77 2.51 0.09
N SER A 58 -1.71 2.25 1.00
CA SER A 58 -1.80 0.96 1.67
C SER A 58 -2.15 -0.14 0.66
N LEU A 59 -1.75 -1.38 0.93
CA LEU A 59 -2.10 -2.51 0.06
C LEU A 59 -3.63 -2.72 -0.02
N SER A 60 -4.38 -2.41 1.05
CA SER A 60 -5.85 -2.40 0.99
C SER A 60 -6.42 -1.38 -0.01
N ASN A 61 -5.83 -0.17 -0.09
CA ASN A 61 -6.28 0.86 -1.04
C ASN A 61 -5.79 0.56 -2.46
N LEU A 62 -4.63 -0.08 -2.58
CA LEU A 62 -4.17 -0.60 -3.86
C LEU A 62 -5.11 -1.70 -4.38
N HIS A 63 -5.58 -2.59 -3.51
CA HIS A 63 -6.60 -3.58 -3.86
C HIS A 63 -7.85 -2.93 -4.47
N TYR A 64 -8.42 -1.89 -3.84
CA TYR A 64 -9.56 -1.17 -4.41
C TYR A 64 -9.24 -0.49 -5.74
N THR A 65 -8.01 -0.01 -5.91
CA THR A 65 -7.56 0.53 -7.20
C THR A 65 -7.57 -0.55 -8.29
N ILE A 66 -7.07 -1.75 -7.98
CA ILE A 66 -7.07 -2.90 -8.90
C ILE A 66 -8.51 -3.32 -9.24
N GLN A 67 -9.39 -3.44 -8.24
CA GLN A 67 -10.80 -3.77 -8.44
C GLN A 67 -11.48 -2.78 -9.39
N PHE A 68 -11.28 -1.47 -9.15
CA PHE A 68 -11.87 -0.42 -9.98
C PHE A 68 -11.40 -0.47 -11.43
N VAL A 69 -10.09 -0.64 -11.67
CA VAL A 69 -9.54 -0.60 -13.04
C VAL A 69 -9.80 -1.88 -13.84
N MET A 70 -10.04 -3.00 -13.14
CA MET A 70 -10.48 -4.26 -13.75
C MET A 70 -12.00 -4.35 -13.92
N GLY A 71 -12.78 -3.49 -13.26
CA GLY A 71 -14.24 -3.50 -13.33
C GLY A 71 -14.86 -4.60 -12.46
N TRP A 72 -14.21 -4.93 -11.34
CA TRP A 72 -14.64 -5.95 -10.38
C TRP A 72 -15.34 -5.33 -9.16
N GLN A 73 -15.97 -6.17 -8.35
CA GLN A 73 -16.89 -5.76 -7.28
C GLN A 73 -16.48 -6.24 -5.88
N ASP A 74 -15.21 -6.64 -5.67
CA ASP A 74 -14.69 -7.05 -4.35
C ASP A 74 -15.57 -8.11 -3.66
N SER A 75 -15.97 -9.13 -4.42
CA SER A 75 -16.88 -10.19 -3.97
C SER A 75 -16.16 -11.43 -3.43
N HIS A 76 -14.82 -11.49 -3.57
CA HIS A 76 -14.00 -12.63 -3.19
C HIS A 76 -12.74 -12.18 -2.45
N LEU A 77 -12.08 -13.14 -1.78
CA LEU A 77 -10.82 -12.91 -1.10
C LEU A 77 -9.68 -12.57 -2.08
N HIS A 78 -8.69 -11.84 -1.58
CA HIS A 78 -7.46 -11.53 -2.30
C HIS A 78 -6.22 -11.64 -1.43
N ILE A 79 -5.07 -11.82 -2.08
CA ILE A 79 -3.73 -11.82 -1.47
C ILE A 79 -2.72 -11.13 -2.40
N PHE A 80 -1.83 -10.33 -1.82
CA PHE A 80 -0.58 -9.91 -2.44
C PHE A 80 0.53 -10.89 -2.05
N HIS A 81 1.21 -11.49 -3.04
CA HIS A 81 2.37 -12.34 -2.83
C HIS A 81 3.65 -11.58 -3.19
N VAL A 82 4.50 -11.37 -2.19
CA VAL A 82 5.78 -10.66 -2.32
C VAL A 82 6.89 -11.58 -1.80
N GLY A 83 7.57 -12.27 -2.72
CA GLY A 83 8.54 -13.29 -2.35
C GLY A 83 7.90 -14.40 -1.50
N LYS A 84 8.28 -14.48 -0.22
CA LYS A 84 7.75 -15.46 0.75
C LYS A 84 6.64 -14.90 1.65
N GLU A 85 6.35 -13.61 1.52
CA GLU A 85 5.38 -12.91 2.36
C GLU A 85 4.05 -12.77 1.62
N HIS A 86 2.97 -12.80 2.42
CA HIS A 86 1.60 -12.71 1.93
C HIS A 86 0.86 -11.63 2.71
N PHE A 87 0.21 -10.73 1.99
CA PHE A 87 -0.56 -9.62 2.58
C PHE A 87 -2.00 -9.69 2.08
N GLY A 88 -2.95 -9.56 2.98
CA GLY A 88 -4.37 -9.58 2.63
C GLY A 88 -5.23 -9.12 3.80
N THR A 89 -6.54 -9.26 3.67
CA THR A 89 -7.45 -8.99 4.78
C THR A 89 -7.16 -9.95 5.93
N LYS A 90 -6.80 -9.40 7.09
CA LYS A 90 -6.50 -10.20 8.28
C LYS A 90 -7.78 -10.87 8.80
N SER A 91 -7.91 -12.18 8.55
CA SER A 91 -8.96 -13.04 9.12
C SER A 91 -8.35 -14.06 10.09
N GLN A 92 -9.20 -14.73 10.88
CA GLN A 92 -8.76 -15.79 11.80
C GLN A 92 -8.28 -17.06 11.06
N ASP A 93 -8.66 -17.22 9.80
CA ASP A 93 -8.40 -18.44 9.02
C ASP A 93 -7.08 -18.38 8.22
N LEU A 94 -6.39 -17.25 8.24
CA LEU A 94 -5.18 -16.99 7.46
C LEU A 94 -3.98 -16.66 8.37
N ASP A 95 -3.53 -17.64 9.15
CA ASP A 95 -2.46 -17.48 10.15
C ASP A 95 -1.13 -16.93 9.61
N LYS A 96 -0.84 -17.14 8.32
CA LYS A 96 0.41 -16.71 7.67
C LYS A 96 0.25 -15.43 6.83
N VAL A 97 -0.91 -14.78 6.87
CA VAL A 97 -1.18 -13.56 6.11
C VAL A 97 -1.03 -12.33 7.00
N GLN A 98 -0.22 -11.39 6.54
CA GLN A 98 0.00 -10.10 7.19
C GLN A 98 -1.13 -9.13 6.83
N ASP A 99 -1.42 -8.20 7.75
CA ASP A 99 -2.52 -7.24 7.58
C ASP A 99 -2.15 -6.17 6.55
N GLU A 100 -2.77 -6.25 5.37
CA GLU A 100 -2.51 -5.35 4.24
C GLU A 100 -2.74 -3.86 4.54
N ARG A 101 -3.55 -3.54 5.55
CA ARG A 101 -3.83 -2.15 5.94
C ARG A 101 -2.63 -1.48 6.59
N LYS A 102 -1.63 -2.25 6.99
CA LYS A 102 -0.42 -1.80 7.71
C LYS A 102 0.82 -1.73 6.83
N VAL A 103 0.70 -2.10 5.56
CA VAL A 103 1.81 -2.17 4.59
C VAL A 103 1.50 -1.23 3.44
N ILE A 104 2.49 -0.45 3.02
CA ILE A 104 2.38 0.46 1.88
C ILE A 104 3.11 -0.10 0.66
N LEU A 105 2.73 0.35 -0.53
CA LEU A 105 3.32 -0.09 -1.79
C LEU A 105 4.86 0.09 -1.81
N GLN A 106 5.35 1.22 -1.29
CA GLN A 106 6.79 1.50 -1.26
C GLN A 106 7.60 0.48 -0.44
N ASP A 107 7.00 -0.17 0.57
CA ASP A 107 7.69 -1.19 1.37
C ASP A 107 7.92 -2.47 0.58
N ILE A 108 6.98 -2.85 -0.29
CA ILE A 108 7.04 -4.09 -1.09
C ILE A 108 7.63 -3.89 -2.49
N ALA A 109 7.66 -2.65 -2.97
CA ALA A 109 8.18 -2.26 -4.27
C ALA A 109 9.07 -1.01 -4.13
N PRO A 110 10.24 -1.08 -3.47
CA PRO A 110 11.06 0.09 -3.18
C PRO A 110 11.72 0.71 -4.42
N GLU A 111 11.84 -0.05 -5.51
CA GLU A 111 12.57 0.34 -6.72
C GLU A 111 11.73 0.11 -7.99
N ALA A 112 12.04 0.87 -9.04
CA ALA A 112 11.41 0.69 -10.34
C ALA A 112 11.77 -0.69 -10.92
N GLY A 113 10.76 -1.40 -11.44
CA GLY A 113 10.93 -2.77 -11.93
C GLY A 113 10.70 -3.86 -10.87
N ALA A 114 10.38 -3.48 -9.63
CA ALA A 114 9.85 -4.43 -8.65
C ALA A 114 8.52 -5.05 -9.16
N GLU A 115 8.37 -6.35 -8.93
CA GLU A 115 7.20 -7.14 -9.32
C GLU A 115 6.69 -7.93 -8.10
N PHE A 116 5.37 -8.07 -8.02
CA PHE A 116 4.67 -8.89 -7.04
C PHE A 116 3.38 -9.39 -7.67
N ILE A 117 2.80 -10.45 -7.10
CA ILE A 117 1.55 -11.04 -7.61
C ILE A 117 0.38 -10.55 -6.78
N TYR A 118 -0.70 -10.16 -7.43
CA TYR A 118 -2.01 -9.97 -6.80
C TYR A 118 -2.96 -11.09 -7.24
N GLU A 119 -3.31 -11.96 -6.30
CA GLU A 119 -4.30 -13.02 -6.50
C GLU A 119 -5.67 -12.56 -6.00
N TYR A 120 -6.70 -12.75 -6.82
CA TYR A 120 -8.10 -12.49 -6.48
C TYR A 120 -8.92 -13.75 -6.76
N ASP A 121 -9.87 -14.01 -5.87
CA ASP A 121 -10.71 -15.20 -5.86
C ASP A 121 -9.92 -16.50 -5.74
N MET A 122 -9.70 -16.97 -4.50
CA MET A 122 -8.99 -18.24 -4.23
C MET A 122 -9.67 -19.50 -4.78
N GLY A 123 -10.91 -19.41 -5.27
CA GLY A 123 -11.57 -20.51 -5.97
C GLY A 123 -11.08 -20.65 -7.41
N ASP A 124 -10.99 -19.52 -8.11
CA ASP A 124 -10.64 -19.45 -9.53
C ASP A 124 -9.18 -19.00 -9.80
N SER A 125 -8.48 -18.51 -8.76
CA SER A 125 -7.08 -18.04 -8.73
C SER A 125 -6.71 -17.06 -9.85
N TRP A 126 -7.45 -15.95 -9.95
CA TRP A 126 -7.15 -14.89 -10.91
C TRP A 126 -5.90 -14.13 -10.47
N THR A 127 -4.81 -14.26 -11.22
CA THR A 127 -3.50 -13.68 -10.88
C THR A 127 -3.15 -12.48 -11.75
N HIS A 128 -2.61 -11.44 -11.11
CA HIS A 128 -2.17 -10.18 -11.69
C HIS A 128 -0.72 -9.87 -11.38
#